data_AF-A0A845Z4V0-F1
#
_entry.id   AF-A0A845Z4V0-F1
#
_cell.length_a   1.000
_cell.length_b   1.000
_cell.length_c   1.000
_cell.angle_alpha   90.00
_cell.angle_beta   90.00
_cell.angle_gamma   90.00
#
_symmetry.space_group_name_H-M   'P 1'
#
loop_
_entity.id
_entity.type
_entity.pdbx_description
1 polymer ?
#
loop_
_entity_poly.entity_id
_entity_poly.type
_entity_poly.pdbx_seq_one_letter_code
_entity_poly.pdbx_strand_id
1 'polypeptide(L)'
;MSEKLTVMPHEYPDTSHMILEDDTPLDSFINEKQQRLLTTVFYSGAEIPINVPFIVAANVGLFSHLRDSGIVPDVFLSLNIVGEKEWWERNVRSYLFWEFGKPPDVVIEIVSPTPGNELGSKLTDYADLRIPYYVVYDPLQKLSETVLQVFQLQFNSYIPKNDAWFPDVNLGLTLWDGTFENINGTWLRWCNVDENVIKTGDEIAAEKNLEISQKDVEISQKDVEISQKDAEISQKDTEISQKDAEISQKDTEISQKDAEISQK
;
A
#
# COMPACT_ATOMS: atom_id res chain seq x y z
N MET A 1 -23.24 15.47 11.31
CA MET A 1 -22.42 16.43 10.55
C MET A 1 -22.25 17.66 11.41
N SER A 2 -21.02 17.98 11.80
CA SER A 2 -20.73 19.24 12.49
C SER A 2 -20.73 20.36 11.46
N GLU A 3 -21.50 21.43 11.68
CA GLU A 3 -21.48 22.60 10.81
C GLU A 3 -20.07 23.22 10.88
N LYS A 4 -19.39 23.32 9.73
CA LYS A 4 -18.11 24.02 9.63
C LYS A 4 -18.37 25.49 9.98
N LEU A 5 -17.70 26.00 11.01
CA LEU A 5 -17.65 27.44 11.25
C LEU A 5 -17.13 28.11 9.98
N THR A 6 -17.98 28.93 9.35
CA THR A 6 -17.63 29.68 8.15
C THR A 6 -17.11 31.03 8.62
N VAL A 7 -15.84 31.06 9.00
CA VAL A 7 -15.12 32.28 9.38
C VAL A 7 -14.35 32.77 8.16
N MET A 8 -14.25 34.09 7.94
CA MET A 8 -13.55 34.61 6.78
C MET A 8 -12.05 34.29 6.85
N PRO A 9 -11.32 34.11 5.72
CA PRO A 9 -9.92 33.69 5.75
C PRO A 9 -8.98 34.56 6.59
N HIS A 10 -9.27 35.85 6.73
CA HIS A 10 -8.51 36.79 7.54
C HIS A 10 -8.87 36.77 9.05
N GLU A 11 -9.93 36.05 9.42
CA GLU A 11 -10.36 35.81 10.80
C GLU A 11 -9.88 34.46 11.33
N TYR A 12 -9.23 33.63 10.50
CA TYR A 12 -8.56 32.44 11.02
C TYR A 12 -7.46 32.87 12.00
N PRO A 13 -7.40 32.25 13.19
CA PRO A 13 -6.25 32.43 14.05
C PRO A 13 -5.00 31.99 13.28
N ASP A 14 -3.96 32.82 13.34
CA ASP A 14 -2.68 32.47 12.73
C ASP A 14 -2.05 31.31 13.52
N THR A 15 -2.06 30.13 12.92
CA THR A 15 -1.51 28.92 13.52
C THR A 15 -0.07 28.65 13.09
N SER A 16 0.57 29.50 12.26
CA SER A 16 1.95 29.25 11.82
C SER A 16 2.98 29.30 12.95
N HIS A 17 2.59 29.88 14.09
CA HIS A 17 3.38 30.00 15.31
C HIS A 17 2.91 29.07 16.44
N MET A 18 2.02 28.11 16.16
CA MET A 18 1.67 27.09 17.15
C MET A 18 2.82 26.09 17.29
N ILE A 19 3.52 26.20 18.40
CA ILE A 19 4.73 25.45 18.77
C ILE A 19 4.42 24.62 20.03
N LEU A 20 5.03 23.44 20.18
CA LEU A 20 4.94 22.62 21.39
C LEU A 20 5.80 23.19 22.55
N GLU A 21 5.75 22.57 23.73
CA GLU A 21 6.60 22.90 24.89
C GLU A 21 8.12 22.79 24.61
N ASP A 22 8.52 22.20 23.48
CA ASP A 22 9.91 21.92 23.07
C ASP A 22 10.41 22.74 21.86
N ASP A 23 9.74 23.84 21.52
CA ASP A 23 10.10 24.77 20.45
C ASP A 23 10.03 24.20 19.01
N THR A 24 9.39 23.03 18.79
CA THR A 24 9.17 22.46 17.45
C THR A 24 7.77 22.77 16.86
N PRO A 25 7.66 23.12 15.56
CA PRO A 25 6.36 23.28 14.90
C PRO A 25 5.56 21.97 14.87
N LEU A 26 4.23 22.04 15.04
CA LEU A 26 3.35 20.88 14.85
C LEU A 26 3.39 20.37 13.40
N ASP A 27 3.44 19.06 13.23
CA ASP A 27 3.27 18.42 11.92
C ASP A 27 1.94 18.85 11.29
N SER A 28 1.99 19.22 10.01
CA SER A 28 0.76 19.43 9.25
C SER A 28 0.07 18.09 9.01
N PHE A 29 -1.27 18.09 8.89
CA PHE A 29 -2.03 16.87 8.56
C PHE A 29 -1.55 16.19 7.27
N ILE A 30 -1.00 16.94 6.32
CA ILE A 30 -0.43 16.40 5.10
C ILE A 30 0.91 15.69 5.39
N ASN A 31 1.76 16.27 6.25
CA ASN A 31 3.02 15.64 6.65
C ASN A 31 2.76 14.29 7.33
N GLU A 32 1.92 14.28 8.36
CA GLU A 32 1.58 13.08 9.12
C GLU A 32 1.01 11.96 8.22
N LYS A 33 0.10 12.30 7.29
CA LYS A 33 -0.44 11.33 6.33
C LYS A 33 0.60 10.84 5.35
N GLN A 34 1.48 11.71 4.88
CA GLN A 34 2.55 11.37 3.95
C GLN A 34 3.57 10.42 4.60
N GLN A 35 3.93 10.64 5.87
CA GLN A 35 4.75 9.71 6.65
C GLN A 35 4.07 8.34 6.80
N ARG A 36 2.77 8.33 7.12
CA ARG A 36 1.98 7.10 7.25
C ARG A 36 1.90 6.33 5.93
N LEU A 37 1.68 7.03 4.82
CA LEU A 37 1.63 6.46 3.48
C LEU A 37 2.96 5.78 3.10
N LEU A 38 4.09 6.43 3.40
CA LEU A 38 5.43 5.91 3.07
C LEU A 38 5.85 4.72 3.94
N THR A 39 5.31 4.59 5.15
CA THR A 39 5.63 3.50 6.08
C THR A 39 4.69 2.31 5.93
N THR A 40 3.37 2.55 5.80
CA THR A 40 2.35 1.48 5.83
C THR A 40 2.48 0.47 4.70
N VAL A 41 2.93 0.91 3.51
CA VAL A 41 3.11 0.04 2.34
C VAL A 41 4.04 -1.14 2.62
N PHE A 42 5.02 -0.96 3.50
CA PHE A 42 5.99 -1.99 3.87
C PHE A 42 5.45 -3.10 4.76
N TYR A 43 4.36 -2.83 5.46
CA TYR A 43 3.80 -3.73 6.47
C TYR A 43 2.39 -4.24 6.10
N SER A 44 1.92 -3.90 4.90
CA SER A 44 0.55 -4.16 4.45
C SER A 44 0.40 -5.31 3.44
N GLY A 45 1.43 -6.16 3.31
CA GLY A 45 1.40 -7.31 2.41
C GLY A 45 1.52 -6.97 0.92
N ALA A 46 1.99 -5.77 0.59
CA ALA A 46 2.34 -5.40 -0.77
C ALA A 46 3.52 -6.25 -1.28
N GLU A 47 3.54 -6.51 -2.59
CA GLU A 47 4.72 -7.08 -3.24
C GLU A 47 5.79 -5.99 -3.36
N ILE A 48 6.78 -6.07 -2.47
CA ILE A 48 7.90 -5.13 -2.43
C ILE A 48 9.12 -5.86 -2.95
N PRO A 49 9.89 -5.25 -3.87
CA PRO A 49 11.06 -5.88 -4.48
C PRO A 49 12.29 -5.92 -3.53
N ILE A 50 12.06 -6.16 -2.24
CA ILE A 50 13.05 -6.33 -1.16
C ILE A 50 12.87 -7.72 -0.55
N ASN A 51 13.91 -8.54 -0.63
CA ASN A 51 13.92 -9.91 -0.09
C ASN A 51 14.84 -10.07 1.14
N VAL A 52 15.17 -8.96 1.80
CA VAL A 52 16.03 -8.94 2.98
C VAL A 52 15.27 -8.33 4.17
N PRO A 53 15.64 -8.66 5.42
CA PRO A 53 15.07 -8.00 6.59
C PRO A 53 15.27 -6.49 6.52
N PHE A 54 14.24 -5.72 6.86
CA PHE A 54 14.26 -4.25 6.79
C PHE A 54 13.52 -3.61 7.97
N ILE A 55 13.78 -2.32 8.18
CA ILE A 55 12.98 -1.44 9.02
C ILE A 55 12.60 -0.21 8.18
N VAL A 56 11.33 0.17 8.24
CA VAL A 56 10.83 1.47 7.80
C VAL A 56 10.12 2.11 8.97
N ALA A 57 10.48 3.34 9.30
CA ALA A 57 9.89 4.06 10.42
C ALA A 57 9.72 5.53 10.08
N ALA A 58 8.78 6.17 10.77
CA ALA A 58 8.55 7.59 10.73
C ALA A 58 8.74 8.19 12.12
N ASN A 59 9.22 9.43 12.19
CA ASN A 59 9.43 10.17 13.45
C ASN A 59 10.24 9.39 14.50
N VAL A 60 11.30 8.69 14.08
CA VAL A 60 12.21 7.94 14.96
C VAL A 60 13.61 8.52 14.86
N GLY A 61 14.16 8.95 16.01
CA GLY A 61 15.47 9.59 16.07
C GLY A 61 16.63 8.65 15.70
N LEU A 62 17.57 9.17 14.92
CA LEU A 62 18.82 8.53 14.52
C LEU A 62 19.96 9.01 15.42
N PHE A 63 20.73 8.07 15.97
CA PHE A 63 21.88 8.38 16.82
C PHE A 63 23.12 7.66 16.31
N SER A 64 24.12 8.43 15.90
CA SER A 64 25.43 7.89 15.49
C SER A 64 26.33 7.56 16.68
N HIS A 65 26.22 8.33 17.76
CA HIS A 65 27.05 8.22 18.97
C HIS A 65 26.25 8.42 20.27
N LEU A 66 26.77 7.92 21.40
CA LEU A 66 26.11 7.94 22.72
C LEU A 66 25.80 9.34 23.28
N ARG A 67 26.45 10.39 22.79
CA ARG A 67 26.30 11.78 23.27
C ARG A 67 25.76 12.72 22.19
N ASP A 68 25.34 12.16 21.06
CA ASP A 68 24.75 12.91 19.97
C ASP A 68 23.35 13.39 20.37
N SER A 69 22.95 14.58 19.92
CA SER A 69 21.58 15.08 20.11
C SER A 69 20.58 14.27 19.28
N GLY A 70 21.09 13.56 18.27
CA GLY A 70 20.30 12.77 17.33
C GLY A 70 19.56 13.66 16.34
N ILE A 71 19.19 13.09 15.20
CA ILE A 71 18.39 13.75 14.17
C ILE A 71 17.14 12.91 13.91
N VAL A 72 15.98 13.56 13.76
CA VAL A 72 14.71 12.87 13.52
C VAL A 72 14.28 13.12 12.08
N PRO A 73 14.41 12.12 11.19
CA PRO A 73 13.80 12.19 9.86
C PRO A 73 12.29 11.98 9.95
N ASP A 74 11.56 12.53 8.98
CA ASP A 74 10.14 12.22 8.81
C ASP A 74 9.95 10.73 8.47
N VAL A 75 10.78 10.17 7.58
CA VAL A 75 10.77 8.74 7.24
C VAL A 75 12.19 8.24 6.96
N PHE A 76 12.50 7.01 7.35
CA PHE A 76 13.69 6.30 6.86
C PHE A 76 13.40 4.85 6.48
N LEU A 77 14.26 4.29 5.62
CA LEU A 77 14.32 2.87 5.26
C LEU A 77 15.74 2.34 5.51
N SER A 78 15.85 1.21 6.19
CA SER A 78 17.11 0.50 6.44
C SER A 78 16.96 -0.99 6.12
N LEU A 79 17.79 -1.49 5.21
CA LEU A 79 17.87 -2.87 4.75
C LEU A 79 18.95 -3.66 5.50
N ASN A 80 18.79 -4.98 5.49
CA ASN A 80 19.66 -5.95 6.15
C ASN A 80 19.69 -5.79 7.68
N ILE A 81 18.55 -5.44 8.27
CA ILE A 81 18.40 -5.29 9.72
C ILE A 81 17.86 -6.58 10.33
N VAL A 82 18.74 -7.32 11.00
CA VAL A 82 18.39 -8.60 11.63
C VAL A 82 17.85 -8.34 13.04
N GLY A 83 16.56 -8.64 13.26
CA GLY A 83 15.90 -8.51 14.56
C GLY A 83 15.62 -9.87 15.17
N GLU A 84 16.56 -10.45 15.92
CA GLU A 84 16.42 -11.86 16.25
C GLU A 84 15.81 -12.20 17.62
N LYS A 85 15.68 -11.26 18.59
CA LYS A 85 14.91 -11.47 19.85
C LYS A 85 14.93 -10.29 20.82
N GLU A 86 15.95 -9.45 20.74
CA GLU A 86 16.27 -8.48 21.80
C GLU A 86 15.47 -7.17 21.76
N TRP A 87 14.62 -6.96 20.73
CA TRP A 87 13.91 -5.69 20.53
C TRP A 87 12.87 -5.41 21.61
N TRP A 88 12.17 -6.44 22.08
CA TRP A 88 11.19 -6.34 23.17
C TRP A 88 11.86 -6.13 24.54
N GLU A 89 13.13 -6.48 24.67
CA GLU A 89 13.89 -6.39 25.92
C GLU A 89 14.62 -5.05 26.07
N ARG A 90 14.94 -4.37 24.96
CA ARG A 90 15.87 -3.23 24.96
C ARG A 90 15.26 -1.83 25.01
N ASN A 91 13.93 -1.67 25.16
CA ASN A 91 13.26 -0.35 25.20
C ASN A 91 13.78 0.58 24.08
N VAL A 92 13.89 0.02 22.87
CA VAL A 92 14.47 0.71 21.71
C VAL A 92 13.49 1.78 21.23
N ARG A 93 13.74 3.03 21.64
CA ARG A 93 12.92 4.20 21.26
C ARG A 93 13.50 4.97 20.06
N SER A 94 14.68 4.57 19.61
CA SER A 94 15.49 5.28 18.62
C SER A 94 16.31 4.30 17.77
N TYR A 95 16.72 4.73 16.58
CA TYR A 95 17.62 3.97 15.73
C TYR A 95 19.09 4.29 16.10
N LEU A 96 19.69 3.41 16.88
CA LEU A 96 21.05 3.55 17.40
C LEU A 96 22.06 2.82 16.49
N PHE A 97 22.97 3.53 15.83
CA PHE A 97 23.81 2.95 14.79
C PHE A 97 24.71 1.81 15.30
N TRP A 98 25.11 1.84 16.56
CA TRP A 98 25.91 0.77 17.18
C TRP A 98 25.10 -0.47 17.55
N GLU A 99 23.78 -0.34 17.72
CA GLU A 99 22.88 -1.48 17.93
C GLU A 99 22.45 -2.10 16.59
N PHE A 100 22.16 -1.25 15.59
CA PHE A 100 21.73 -1.67 14.26
C PHE A 100 22.89 -1.93 13.28
N GLY A 101 24.12 -1.56 13.65
CA GLY A 101 25.36 -1.82 12.90
C GLY A 101 25.62 -0.92 11.69
N LYS A 102 24.67 -0.06 11.29
CA LYS A 102 24.75 0.80 10.11
C LYS A 102 23.79 1.99 10.18
N PRO A 103 24.05 3.10 9.44
CA PRO A 103 23.03 4.12 9.17
C PRO A 103 21.87 3.56 8.32
N PRO A 104 20.71 4.23 8.28
CA PRO A 104 19.67 3.96 7.29
C PRO A 104 20.16 4.12 5.84
N ASP A 105 19.51 3.45 4.90
CA ASP A 105 19.85 3.51 3.47
C ASP A 105 19.20 4.71 2.78
N VAL A 106 17.98 5.07 3.18
CA VAL A 106 17.24 6.22 2.66
C VAL A 106 16.65 7.01 3.81
N VAL A 107 16.79 8.34 3.77
CA VAL A 107 16.05 9.29 4.61
C VAL A 107 15.22 10.21 3.73
N ILE A 108 13.98 10.48 4.16
CA ILE A 108 13.03 11.36 3.51
C ILE A 108 12.59 12.43 4.52
N GLU A 109 12.60 13.68 4.06
CA GLU A 109 12.06 14.85 4.73
C GLU A 109 10.91 15.42 3.89
N ILE A 110 9.84 15.83 4.56
CA ILE A 110 8.61 16.35 3.98
C ILE A 110 8.45 17.78 4.47
N VAL A 111 8.53 18.73 3.54
CA VAL A 111 8.52 20.15 3.86
C VAL A 111 7.14 20.56 4.38
N SER A 112 7.12 21.07 5.60
CA SER A 112 5.91 21.63 6.21
C SER A 112 5.60 23.04 5.66
N PRO A 113 4.38 23.58 5.88
CA PRO A 113 4.05 24.95 5.52
C PRO A 113 5.00 26.02 6.10
N THR A 114 5.64 25.74 7.23
CA THR A 114 6.72 26.53 7.83
C THR A 114 8.02 25.75 7.65
N PRO A 115 8.80 26.02 6.60
CA PRO A 115 9.96 25.19 6.29
C PRO A 115 11.04 25.25 7.36
N GLY A 116 11.73 24.12 7.53
CA GLY A 116 12.93 24.03 8.33
C GLY A 116 14.18 24.28 7.48
N ASN A 117 15.23 23.53 7.77
CA ASN A 117 16.53 23.67 7.11
C ASN A 117 16.89 22.43 6.28
N GLU A 118 15.88 21.81 5.64
CA GLU A 118 15.99 20.55 4.89
C GLU A 118 17.01 20.65 3.74
N LEU A 119 17.07 21.79 3.06
CA LEU A 119 18.06 22.05 2.01
C LEU A 119 19.35 22.72 2.50
N GLY A 120 19.52 22.89 3.81
CA GLY A 120 20.67 23.55 4.44
C GLY A 120 21.44 22.64 5.38
N SER A 121 21.32 22.85 6.70
CA SER A 121 22.09 22.09 7.69
C SER A 121 21.75 20.61 7.68
N LYS A 122 20.47 20.23 7.54
CA LYS A 122 20.06 18.82 7.51
C LYS A 122 20.77 18.03 6.42
N LEU A 123 21.00 18.66 5.27
CA LEU A 123 21.74 18.09 4.15
C LEU A 123 23.19 17.77 4.55
N THR A 124 23.82 18.62 5.35
CA THR A 124 25.17 18.36 5.91
C THR A 124 25.12 17.31 7.02
N ASP A 125 24.15 17.42 7.92
CA ASP A 125 23.99 16.52 9.07
C ASP A 125 23.79 15.06 8.61
N TYR A 126 22.93 14.81 7.62
CA TYR A 126 22.72 13.47 7.07
C TYR A 126 23.93 12.94 6.27
N ALA A 127 24.69 13.83 5.62
CA ALA A 127 25.92 13.43 4.94
C ALA A 127 27.00 12.98 5.93
N ASP A 128 27.13 13.68 7.07
CA ASP A 128 28.04 13.32 8.16
C ASP A 128 27.67 11.99 8.81
N LEU A 129 26.36 11.68 8.87
CA LEU A 129 25.83 10.37 9.29
C LEU A 129 26.03 9.24 8.27
N ARG A 130 26.58 9.55 7.09
CA ARG A 130 26.87 8.59 6.01
C ARG A 130 25.63 7.90 5.44
N ILE A 131 24.49 8.58 5.43
CA ILE A 131 23.26 8.04 4.84
C ILE A 131 23.35 8.10 3.31
N PRO A 132 23.22 6.98 2.58
CA PRO A 132 23.42 6.94 1.13
C PRO A 132 22.50 7.84 0.32
N TYR A 133 21.20 7.88 0.65
CA TYR A 133 20.20 8.64 -0.09
C TYR A 133 19.41 9.57 0.83
N TYR A 134 19.32 10.83 0.42
CA TYR A 134 18.55 11.86 1.10
C TYR A 134 17.51 12.45 0.14
N VAL A 135 16.27 12.56 0.59
CA VAL A 135 15.14 13.01 -0.22
C VAL A 135 14.43 14.14 0.50
N VAL A 136 14.12 15.21 -0.23
CA VAL A 136 13.27 16.30 0.22
C VAL A 136 12.05 16.38 -0.67
N TYR A 137 10.87 16.21 -0.08
CA TYR A 137 9.58 16.37 -0.73
C TYR A 137 8.91 17.65 -0.28
N ASP A 138 8.75 18.59 -1.20
CA ASP A 138 8.16 19.91 -0.98
C ASP A 138 6.80 20.03 -1.67
N PRO A 139 5.72 19.47 -1.09
CA PRO A 139 4.40 19.44 -1.72
C PRO A 139 3.81 20.83 -1.96
N LEU A 140 4.26 21.84 -1.21
CA LEU A 140 3.73 23.19 -1.24
C LEU A 140 4.71 24.20 -1.88
N GLN A 141 5.85 23.73 -2.41
CA GLN A 141 6.92 24.53 -3.01
C GLN A 141 7.33 25.72 -2.13
N LYS A 142 7.54 25.45 -0.83
CA LYS A 142 7.91 26.47 0.17
C LYS A 142 9.40 26.67 0.30
N LEU A 143 10.21 25.67 -0.01
CA LEU A 143 11.67 25.72 -0.04
C LEU A 143 12.23 25.91 -1.44
N SER A 144 11.61 25.30 -2.44
CA SER A 144 12.15 25.22 -3.80
C SER A 144 11.04 25.19 -4.85
N GLU A 145 11.38 25.57 -6.08
CA GLU A 145 10.50 25.37 -7.25
C GLU A 145 10.40 23.88 -7.65
N THR A 146 11.34 23.05 -7.19
CA THR A 146 11.37 21.61 -7.45
C THR A 146 10.68 20.86 -6.31
N VAL A 147 9.57 20.18 -6.62
CA VAL A 147 8.74 19.45 -5.64
C VAL A 147 9.45 18.25 -5.02
N LEU A 148 10.26 17.52 -5.78
CA LEU A 148 10.98 16.34 -5.30
C LEU A 148 12.47 16.49 -5.61
N GLN A 149 13.28 16.56 -4.56
CA GLN A 149 14.73 16.67 -4.67
C GLN A 149 15.36 15.44 -4.06
N VAL A 150 16.21 14.78 -4.85
CA VAL A 150 16.88 13.54 -4.46
C VAL A 150 18.37 13.76 -4.49
N PHE A 151 19.06 13.29 -3.47
CA PHE A 151 20.49 13.42 -3.30
C PHE A 151 21.12 12.06 -3.01
N GLN A 152 22.33 11.85 -3.53
CA GLN A 152 23.14 10.69 -3.23
C GLN A 152 24.47 11.12 -2.62
N LEU A 153 24.86 10.46 -1.54
CA LEU A 153 26.12 10.73 -0.88
C LEU A 153 27.27 10.28 -1.77
N GLN A 154 28.17 11.20 -2.12
CA GLN A 154 29.42 10.91 -2.80
C GLN A 154 30.57 11.42 -1.97
N PHE A 155 31.45 10.50 -1.54
CA PHE A 155 32.51 10.77 -0.57
C PHE A 155 31.95 11.35 0.74
N ASN A 156 31.91 12.68 0.86
CA ASN A 156 31.55 13.41 2.07
C ASN A 156 30.42 14.43 1.87
N SER A 157 29.82 14.51 0.68
CA SER A 157 28.77 15.47 0.40
C SER A 157 27.70 14.88 -0.50
N TYR A 158 26.48 15.34 -0.34
CA TYR A 158 25.37 15.00 -1.22
C TYR A 158 25.51 15.67 -2.58
N ILE A 159 25.26 14.89 -3.64
CA ILE A 159 25.16 15.35 -5.02
C ILE A 159 23.71 15.16 -5.47
N PRO A 160 23.07 16.19 -6.08
CA PRO A 160 21.73 16.04 -6.64
C PRO A 160 21.65 14.94 -7.70
N LYS A 161 20.58 14.16 -7.66
CA LYS A 161 20.20 13.18 -8.67
C LYS A 161 19.07 13.74 -9.56
N ASN A 162 19.07 13.31 -10.81
CA ASN A 162 18.02 13.65 -11.79
C ASN A 162 16.90 12.60 -11.86
N ASP A 163 17.04 11.51 -11.09
CA ASP A 163 16.08 10.44 -10.96
C ASP A 163 15.85 10.16 -9.47
N ALA A 164 14.75 9.48 -9.17
CA ALA A 164 14.38 9.07 -7.83
C ALA A 164 14.52 7.55 -7.64
N TRP A 165 15.45 6.90 -8.36
CA TRP A 165 15.73 5.48 -8.24
C TRP A 165 16.97 5.22 -7.35
N PHE A 166 16.84 4.26 -6.44
CA PHE A 166 17.86 3.87 -5.46
C PHE A 166 18.35 2.44 -5.77
N PRO A 167 19.40 2.29 -6.60
CA PRO A 167 19.83 0.97 -7.07
C PRO A 167 20.23 0.01 -5.95
N ASP A 168 20.84 0.51 -4.87
CA ASP A 168 21.27 -0.32 -3.73
C ASP A 168 20.09 -0.82 -2.88
N VAL A 169 18.92 -0.19 -3.03
CA VAL A 169 17.69 -0.49 -2.29
C VAL A 169 16.69 -1.26 -3.17
N ASN A 170 16.87 -1.20 -4.49
CA ASN A 170 15.95 -1.73 -5.50
C ASN A 170 14.54 -1.14 -5.40
N LEU A 171 14.47 0.15 -5.08
CA LEU A 171 13.24 0.93 -4.98
C LEU A 171 13.45 2.32 -5.56
N GLY A 172 12.34 2.95 -5.95
CA GLY A 172 12.32 4.37 -6.28
C GLY A 172 11.19 5.10 -5.56
N LEU A 173 11.15 6.42 -5.77
CA LEU A 173 10.04 7.27 -5.36
C LEU A 173 9.44 7.94 -6.59
N THR A 174 8.13 8.14 -6.57
CA THR A 174 7.41 8.89 -7.59
C THR A 174 6.36 9.80 -6.96
N LEU A 175 6.04 10.88 -7.65
CA LEU A 175 4.84 11.66 -7.38
C LEU A 175 3.65 10.95 -8.01
N TRP A 176 2.56 10.85 -7.26
CA TRP A 176 1.35 10.15 -7.68
C TRP A 176 0.12 10.98 -7.31
N ASP A 177 -0.72 11.26 -8.30
CA ASP A 177 -1.99 11.95 -8.10
C ASP A 177 -3.10 10.94 -7.82
N GLY A 178 -3.72 11.07 -6.65
CA GLY A 178 -4.86 10.24 -6.30
C GLY A 178 -5.33 10.42 -4.85
N THR A 179 -6.04 9.41 -4.36
CA THR A 179 -6.70 9.46 -3.06
C THR A 179 -5.96 8.61 -2.03
N PHE A 180 -5.57 9.21 -0.91
CA PHE A 180 -5.14 8.50 0.29
C PHE A 180 -5.96 8.97 1.49
N GLU A 181 -6.53 8.02 2.24
CA GLU A 181 -7.39 8.30 3.41
C GLU A 181 -8.48 9.35 3.16
N ASN A 182 -9.17 9.24 2.02
CA ASN A 182 -10.22 10.15 1.55
C ASN A 182 -9.75 11.57 1.20
N ILE A 183 -8.44 11.78 1.02
CA ILE A 183 -7.87 13.06 0.61
C ILE A 183 -7.27 12.90 -0.79
N ASN A 184 -7.78 13.69 -1.72
CA ASN A 184 -7.23 13.81 -3.05
C ASN A 184 -6.03 14.77 -3.02
N GLY A 185 -4.93 14.38 -3.65
CA GLY A 185 -3.75 15.21 -3.78
C GLY A 185 -2.64 14.51 -4.52
N THR A 186 -1.52 15.21 -4.63
CA THR A 186 -0.26 14.63 -5.08
C THR A 186 0.48 14.09 -3.86
N TRP A 187 0.84 12.81 -3.91
CA TRP A 187 1.51 12.09 -2.83
C TRP A 187 2.86 11.56 -3.30
N LEU A 188 3.84 11.54 -2.41
CA LEU A 188 5.07 10.80 -2.63
C LEU A 188 4.83 9.31 -2.36
N ARG A 189 5.23 8.44 -3.29
CA ARG A 189 4.97 7.00 -3.23
C ARG A 189 6.23 6.22 -3.58
N TRP A 190 6.44 5.09 -2.90
CA TRP A 190 7.42 4.11 -3.34
C TRP A 190 6.98 3.46 -4.64
N CYS A 191 7.92 3.24 -5.55
CA CYS A 191 7.69 2.54 -6.81
C CYS A 191 8.75 1.48 -7.07
N ASN A 192 8.40 0.51 -7.92
CA ASN A 192 9.34 -0.50 -8.40
C ASN A 192 10.13 0.01 -9.62
N VAL A 193 10.98 -0.85 -10.19
CA VAL A 193 11.86 -0.51 -11.33
C VAL A 193 11.09 -0.12 -12.59
N ASP A 194 9.84 -0.56 -12.72
CA ASP A 194 8.94 -0.24 -13.82
C ASP A 194 8.10 1.02 -13.54
N GLU A 195 8.47 1.79 -12.50
CA GLU A 195 7.78 3.00 -12.01
C GLU A 195 6.34 2.76 -11.51
N ASN A 196 5.95 1.49 -11.34
CA ASN A 196 4.65 1.16 -10.76
C ASN A 196 4.66 1.42 -9.25
N VAL A 197 3.66 2.15 -8.77
CA VAL A 197 3.50 2.45 -7.34
C VAL A 197 3.27 1.17 -6.53
N ILE A 198 3.93 1.08 -5.39
CA ILE A 198 3.69 0.01 -4.42
C ILE A 198 2.39 0.30 -3.70
N LYS A 199 1.44 -0.62 -3.83
CA LYS A 199 0.08 -0.46 -3.31
C LYS A 199 0.04 -0.46 -1.79
N THR A 200 -0.91 0.26 -1.20
CA THR A 200 -1.28 0.14 0.21
C THR A 200 -2.07 -1.15 0.45
N GLY A 201 -2.22 -1.52 1.72
CA GLY A 201 -3.11 -2.61 2.11
C GLY A 201 -4.56 -2.39 1.69
N ASP A 202 -5.04 -1.15 1.79
CA ASP A 202 -6.41 -0.78 1.40
C ASP A 202 -6.63 -0.95 -0.11
N GLU A 203 -5.67 -0.53 -0.93
CA GLU A 203 -5.72 -0.71 -2.38
C GLU A 203 -5.72 -2.20 -2.76
N ILE A 204 -4.87 -3.00 -2.10
CA ILE A 204 -4.82 -4.46 -2.30
C ILE A 204 -6.13 -5.12 -1.87
N ALA A 205 -6.70 -4.71 -0.74
CA ALA A 205 -7.96 -5.24 -0.24
C ALA A 205 -9.13 -4.89 -1.17
N ALA A 206 -9.17 -3.65 -1.68
CA ALA A 206 -10.18 -3.22 -2.64
C ALA A 206 -10.13 -4.04 -3.94
N GLU A 207 -8.94 -4.30 -4.47
CA GLU A 207 -8.76 -5.14 -5.66
C GLU A 207 -9.22 -6.58 -5.45
N LYS A 208 -8.84 -7.18 -4.31
CA LYS A 208 -9.28 -8.54 -3.96
C LYS A 208 -10.80 -8.62 -3.78
N ASN A 209 -11.42 -7.62 -3.17
CA ASN A 209 -12.88 -7.58 -3.01
C ASN A 209 -13.60 -7.48 -4.36
N LEU A 210 -13.05 -6.71 -5.30
CA LEU A 210 -13.58 -6.64 -6.66
C LEU A 210 -13.45 -7.99 -7.37
N GLU A 211 -12.31 -8.67 -7.25
CA GLU A 211 -12.09 -10.00 -7.82
C GLU A 211 -13.05 -11.05 -7.24
N ILE A 212 -13.25 -11.04 -5.92
CA ILE A 212 -14.22 -11.92 -5.24
C ILE A 212 -15.64 -11.65 -5.75
N SER A 213 -16.04 -10.38 -5.85
CA SER A 213 -17.36 -10.00 -6.35
C SER A 213 -17.59 -10.48 -7.79
N GLN A 214 -16.57 -10.42 -8.64
CA GLN A 214 -16.64 -10.95 -10.01
C GLN A 214 -16.80 -12.47 -10.02
N LYS A 215 -16.05 -13.19 -9.17
CA LYS A 215 -16.16 -14.65 -9.02
C LYS A 215 -17.53 -15.07 -8.50
N ASP A 216 -18.11 -14.33 -7.55
CA ASP A 216 -19.45 -14.61 -7.02
C ASP A 216 -20.54 -14.47 -8.11
N VAL A 217 -20.40 -13.50 -9.01
CA VAL A 217 -21.28 -13.36 -10.18
C VAL A 217 -21.11 -14.53 -11.14
N GLU A 218 -19.88 -14.98 -11.40
CA GLU A 218 -19.62 -16.13 -12.27
C GLU A 218 -20.19 -17.44 -11.69
N ILE A 219 -20.03 -17.65 -10.37
CA ILE A 219 -20.60 -18.81 -9.66
C ILE A 219 -22.13 -18.79 -9.76
N SER A 220 -22.75 -17.63 -9.51
CA SER A 220 -24.21 -17.48 -9.59
C SER A 220 -24.74 -17.80 -11.01
N GLN A 221 -23.99 -17.44 -12.06
CA GLN A 221 -24.35 -17.79 -13.43
C GLN A 221 -24.25 -19.30 -13.68
N LYS A 222 -23.20 -19.95 -13.18
CA LYS A 222 -23.04 -21.41 -13.28
C LYS A 222 -24.13 -22.16 -12.53
N ASP A 223 -24.55 -21.69 -11.36
CA ASP A 223 -25.65 -22.29 -10.60
C ASP A 223 -26.99 -22.22 -11.36
N VAL A 224 -27.24 -21.11 -12.06
CA VAL A 224 -28.41 -20.99 -12.95
C VAL A 224 -28.32 -21.95 -14.13
N GLU A 225 -27.14 -22.10 -14.75
CA GLU A 225 -26.93 -23.04 -15.86
C GLU A 225 -27.12 -24.50 -15.40
N ILE A 226 -26.61 -24.86 -14.23
CA ILE A 226 -26.80 -26.20 -13.63
C ILE A 226 -28.29 -26.44 -13.38
N SER A 227 -28.99 -25.49 -12.77
CA SER A 227 -30.43 -25.60 -12.50
C SER A 227 -31.26 -25.78 -13.78
N GLN A 228 -30.86 -25.12 -14.88
CA GLN A 228 -31.51 -25.29 -16.19
C GLN A 228 -31.25 -26.68 -16.76
N LYS A 229 -30.01 -27.19 -16.68
CA LYS A 229 -29.67 -28.55 -17.13
C LYS A 229 -30.40 -29.62 -16.32
N ASP A 230 -30.50 -29.45 -15.00
CA ASP A 230 -31.25 -30.38 -14.13
C ASP A 230 -32.74 -30.40 -14.49
N ALA A 231 -33.33 -29.24 -14.81
CA ALA A 231 -34.70 -29.17 -15.31
C ALA A 231 -34.88 -29.86 -16.67
N GLU A 232 -33.92 -29.72 -17.59
CA GLU A 232 -33.94 -30.40 -18.89
C GLU A 232 -33.79 -31.93 -18.74
N ILE A 233 -32.92 -32.39 -17.84
CA ILE A 233 -32.75 -33.81 -17.52
C ILE A 233 -34.06 -34.37 -16.95
N SER A 234 -34.68 -33.69 -15.99
CA SER A 234 -35.95 -34.10 -15.40
C SER A 234 -37.07 -34.20 -16.45
N GLN A 235 -37.13 -33.26 -17.41
CA GLN A 235 -38.06 -33.35 -18.54
C GLN A 235 -37.78 -34.58 -19.41
N LYS A 236 -36.53 -34.85 -19.76
CA LYS A 236 -36.15 -36.04 -20.55
C LYS A 236 -36.50 -37.34 -19.83
N ASP A 237 -36.29 -37.42 -18.52
CA ASP A 237 -36.66 -38.60 -17.71
C ASP A 237 -38.17 -38.86 -17.72
N THR A 238 -38.99 -37.79 -17.68
CA THR A 238 -40.45 -37.94 -17.82
C THR A 238 -40.87 -38.40 -19.22
N GLU A 239 -40.21 -37.91 -20.28
CA GLU A 239 -40.49 -38.33 -21.66
C GLU A 239 -40.11 -39.81 -21.88
N ILE A 240 -38.97 -40.26 -21.34
CA ILE A 240 -38.55 -41.66 -21.37
C ILE A 240 -39.58 -42.53 -20.66
N SER A 241 -40.01 -42.15 -19.46
CA SER A 241 -41.02 -42.90 -18.68
C SER A 241 -42.35 -43.04 -19.43
N GLN A 242 -42.78 -42.01 -20.16
CA GLN A 242 -43.98 -42.06 -21.00
C GLN A 242 -43.82 -43.02 -22.18
N LYS A 243 -42.67 -42.98 -22.87
CA LYS A 243 -42.37 -43.89 -23.97
C LYS A 243 -42.32 -45.35 -23.52
N ASP A 244 -41.73 -45.62 -22.36
CA ASP A 244 -41.69 -46.97 -21.80
C ASP A 244 -43.10 -47.50 -21.49
N ALA A 245 -44.00 -46.65 -20.97
CA ALA A 245 -45.39 -47.02 -20.74
C ALA A 245 -46.15 -47.30 -22.05
N GLU A 246 -45.95 -46.50 -23.10
CA GLU A 246 -46.53 -46.76 -24.43
C GLU A 246 -46.03 -48.07 -25.04
N ILE A 247 -44.73 -48.35 -24.93
CA ILE A 247 -44.14 -49.62 -25.43
C ILE A 247 -44.79 -50.79 -24.70
N SER A 248 -44.89 -50.72 -23.37
CA SER A 248 -45.52 -51.76 -22.54
C SER A 248 -46.98 -52.01 -22.95
N GLN A 249 -47.75 -50.95 -23.24
CA GLN A 249 -49.12 -51.08 -23.75
C GLN A 249 -49.17 -51.76 -25.13
N LYS A 250 -48.30 -51.37 -26.06
CA LYS A 250 -48.22 -51.99 -27.39
C LYS A 250 -47.85 -53.46 -27.30
N ASP A 251 -46.94 -53.84 -26.42
CA ASP A 251 -46.55 -55.25 -26.20
C ASP A 251 -47.73 -56.08 -25.69
N THR A 252 -48.58 -55.51 -24.81
CA THR A 252 -49.82 -56.18 -24.37
C THR A 252 -50.85 -56.34 -25.49
N GLU A 253 -51.06 -55.33 -26.35
CA GLU A 253 -51.95 -55.44 -27.51
C GLU A 253 -51.48 -56.48 -28.53
N ILE A 254 -50.16 -56.53 -28.79
CA ILE A 254 -49.57 -57.52 -29.69
C ILE A 254 -49.82 -58.92 -29.13
N SER A 255 -49.56 -59.13 -27.84
CA SER A 255 -49.79 -60.42 -27.17
C SER A 255 -51.25 -60.87 -27.23
N GLN A 256 -52.20 -59.94 -27.10
CA GLN A 256 -53.64 -60.23 -27.25
C GLN A 256 -54.01 -60.62 -28.68
N LYS A 257 -53.51 -59.90 -29.68
CA LYS A 257 -53.75 -60.21 -31.10
C LYS A 257 -53.17 -61.56 -31.49
N ASP A 258 -51.96 -61.89 -31.02
CA ASP A 258 -51.34 -63.19 -31.27
C ASP A 258 -52.14 -64.36 -30.66
N ALA A 259 -52.73 -64.14 -29.48
CA ALA A 259 -53.63 -65.11 -28.84
C ALA A 259 -54.94 -65.30 -29.63
N GLU A 260 -55.55 -64.22 -30.15
CA GLU A 260 -56.76 -64.28 -30.99
C GLU A 260 -56.50 -65.00 -32.32
N ILE A 261 -55.34 -64.74 -32.96
CA ILE A 261 -54.94 -65.42 -34.20
C ILE A 261 -54.77 -66.93 -33.96
N SER A 262 -54.24 -67.33 -32.81
CA SER A 262 -54.03 -68.75 -32.46
C SER A 262 -55.33 -69.52 -32.15
N GLN A 263 -56.45 -68.83 -31.93
CA GLN A 263 -57.75 -69.43 -31.64
C GLN A 263 -58.68 -69.56 -32.86
N LYS A 264 -58.25 -69.07 -34.03
CA LYS A 264 -59.01 -69.07 -35.29
C LYS A 264 -58.51 -70.13 -36.25
#